data_AF-A0A540VRC0-F1
#
_entry.id   AF-A0A540VRC0-F1
#
_cell.length_a   1.000
_cell.length_b   1.000
_cell.length_c   1.000
_cell.angle_alpha   90.00
_cell.angle_beta   90.00
_cell.angle_gamma   90.00
#
_symmetry.space_group_name_H-M   'P 1'
#
loop_
_entity.id
_entity.type
_entity.pdbx_description
1 polymer ?
#
loop_
_entity_poly.entity_id
_entity_poly.type
_entity_poly.pdbx_seq_one_letter_code
_entity_poly.pdbx_strand_id
1 'polypeptide(L)'
;MSDPEPLGFIENRPFDEIKVGDCAELVRTLTAQDIDAFAVVSGDVNPAHVDEEFAEGDIFHKVIAHGMWGGALISNVLGTQLPGPGTIYLEQSLKFLKPVGVGDTVVVRVEVTERDAERHRLTLACTCTNGDGKPVIEGIAKVIAPDRKIRRPRMTMPDLVLHKHGKAHGEMLARAQALAPTATAVVHPCDKASLEGALQARDLGMLVPILVGPAARIRTVAQENDLDITGLEIVDTPHSHAAAEAAVDLVRTGAARALMKGALHTDEVMSAVVSKIGGLRTERRMSHVYVMDVPTYPKPLIITDAAINIAPDLETKTDIIQNAIDLARAIGNDLPKVAILSAVETVNA
;
A
#
# COMPACT_ATOMS: atom_id res chain seq x y z
N MET A 1 6.05 32.58 8.86
CA MET A 1 6.76 31.31 8.59
C MET A 1 8.09 31.68 8.00
N SER A 2 9.17 31.54 8.76
CA SER A 2 10.53 31.70 8.24
C SER A 2 10.77 30.60 7.22
N ASP A 3 11.25 30.95 6.01
CA ASP A 3 11.74 29.96 5.07
C ASP A 3 12.75 29.06 5.80
N PRO A 4 12.63 27.72 5.67
CA PRO A 4 13.59 26.82 6.29
C PRO A 4 15.00 27.17 5.79
N GLU A 5 16.00 27.17 6.68
CA GLU A 5 17.40 27.37 6.29
C GLU A 5 17.75 26.41 5.15
N PRO A 6 18.42 26.86 4.07
CA PRO A 6 18.71 25.99 2.94
C PRO A 6 19.56 24.80 3.37
N LEU A 7 19.23 23.61 2.87
CA LEU A 7 19.97 22.34 3.05
C LEU A 7 21.36 22.34 2.34
N GLY A 8 22.07 23.47 2.36
CA GLY A 8 23.30 23.73 1.62
C GLY A 8 23.07 24.43 0.28
N PHE A 9 24.15 24.57 -0.50
CA PHE A 9 24.14 25.14 -1.85
C PHE A 9 24.60 24.09 -2.86
N ILE A 10 24.04 24.13 -4.07
CA ILE A 10 24.65 23.52 -5.25
C ILE A 10 25.51 24.56 -5.96
N GLU A 11 26.69 24.16 -6.40
CA GLU A 11 27.66 25.04 -7.05
C GLU A 11 28.33 24.31 -8.20
N ASN A 12 28.50 25.00 -9.33
CA ASN A 12 29.16 24.45 -10.51
C ASN A 12 30.67 24.73 -10.52
N ARG A 13 31.38 24.12 -11.47
CA ARG A 13 32.70 24.53 -11.92
C ARG A 13 32.57 25.07 -13.36
N PRO A 14 32.93 26.34 -13.60
CA PRO A 14 33.01 26.86 -14.96
C PRO A 14 34.01 26.08 -15.82
N PHE A 15 33.84 26.12 -17.15
CA PHE A 15 34.70 25.39 -18.09
C PHE A 15 36.21 25.61 -17.85
N ASP A 16 36.61 26.83 -17.52
CA ASP A 16 38.01 27.22 -17.30
C ASP A 16 38.61 26.62 -16.02
N GLU A 17 37.78 26.25 -15.04
CA GLU A 17 38.19 25.63 -13.79
C GLU A 17 38.33 24.10 -13.90
N ILE A 18 37.79 23.50 -14.95
CA ILE A 18 37.74 22.05 -15.14
C ILE A 18 38.95 21.56 -15.94
N LYS A 19 39.57 20.47 -15.50
CA LYS A 19 40.72 19.82 -16.16
C LYS A 19 40.42 18.36 -16.50
N VAL A 20 41.16 17.82 -17.47
CA VAL A 20 41.16 16.37 -17.73
C VAL A 20 41.64 15.65 -16.48
N GLY A 21 40.96 14.57 -16.09
CA GLY A 21 41.17 13.83 -14.85
C GLY A 21 40.33 14.32 -13.66
N ASP A 22 39.65 15.47 -13.76
CA ASP A 22 38.69 15.89 -12.74
C ASP A 22 37.53 14.89 -12.68
N CYS A 23 37.12 14.51 -11.47
CA CYS A 23 36.03 13.57 -11.25
C CYS A 23 35.07 14.02 -10.13
N ALA A 24 33.87 13.47 -10.16
CA ALA A 24 32.87 13.60 -9.11
C ALA A 24 32.12 12.28 -8.94
N GLU A 25 31.64 12.05 -7.72
CA GLU A 25 31.04 10.79 -7.31
C GLU A 25 29.74 10.97 -6.53
N LEU A 26 28.85 10.00 -6.66
CA LEU A 26 27.62 9.85 -5.89
C LEU A 26 27.48 8.40 -5.47
N VAL A 27 27.14 8.17 -4.20
CA VAL A 27 26.82 6.84 -3.68
C VAL A 27 25.32 6.77 -3.42
N ARG A 28 24.66 5.72 -3.93
CA ARG A 28 23.23 5.50 -3.74
C ARG A 28 22.94 4.02 -3.54
N THR A 29 22.16 3.69 -2.51
CA THR A 29 21.59 2.36 -2.30
C THR A 29 20.23 2.28 -3.00
N LEU A 30 20.02 1.23 -3.79
CA LEU A 30 18.75 1.02 -4.47
C LEU A 30 17.70 0.52 -3.47
N THR A 31 16.56 1.20 -3.42
CA THR A 31 15.40 0.80 -2.60
C THR A 31 14.25 0.33 -3.49
N ALA A 32 13.32 -0.44 -2.93
CA ALA A 32 12.08 -0.80 -3.63
C ALA A 32 11.26 0.44 -4.04
N GLN A 33 11.30 1.51 -3.22
CA GLN A 33 10.66 2.78 -3.56
C GLN A 33 11.28 3.46 -4.78
N ASP A 34 12.59 3.35 -4.99
CA ASP A 34 13.23 3.91 -6.19
C ASP A 34 12.73 3.19 -7.45
N ILE A 35 12.51 1.88 -7.39
CA ILE A 35 11.99 1.07 -8.50
C ILE A 35 10.53 1.41 -8.79
N ASP A 36 9.67 1.40 -7.77
CA ASP A 36 8.26 1.78 -7.91
C ASP A 36 8.14 3.21 -8.47
N ALA A 37 8.92 4.17 -7.95
CA ALA A 37 8.92 5.55 -8.42
C ALA A 37 9.40 5.67 -9.87
N PHE A 38 10.46 4.94 -10.25
CA PHE A 38 10.97 4.95 -11.61
C PHE A 38 9.98 4.32 -12.58
N ALA A 39 9.31 3.22 -12.21
CA ALA A 39 8.26 2.60 -13.01
C ALA A 39 7.08 3.56 -13.24
N VAL A 40 6.64 4.28 -12.19
CA VAL A 40 5.56 5.28 -12.29
C VAL A 40 5.93 6.43 -13.23
N VAL A 41 7.16 6.95 -13.13
CA VAL A 41 7.62 8.08 -13.95
C VAL A 41 7.90 7.66 -15.40
N SER A 42 8.45 6.47 -15.61
CA SER A 42 8.86 5.99 -16.94
C SER A 42 7.74 5.28 -17.70
N GLY A 43 6.73 4.76 -17.00
CA GLY A 43 5.71 3.85 -17.56
C GLY A 43 6.22 2.43 -17.79
N ASP A 44 7.45 2.10 -17.40
CA ASP A 44 8.05 0.78 -17.56
C ASP A 44 7.63 -0.16 -16.42
N VAL A 45 6.56 -0.90 -16.68
CA VAL A 45 5.98 -1.93 -15.79
C VAL A 45 6.45 -3.34 -16.15
N ASN A 46 7.61 -3.49 -16.78
CA ASN A 46 8.15 -4.81 -17.11
C ASN A 46 8.23 -5.67 -15.83
N PRO A 47 7.63 -6.89 -15.82
CA PRO A 47 7.58 -7.76 -14.65
C PRO A 47 8.93 -8.01 -13.96
N ALA A 48 10.04 -8.03 -14.72
CA ALA A 48 11.40 -8.17 -14.15
C ALA A 48 11.77 -7.09 -13.12
N HIS A 49 11.03 -5.97 -13.10
CA HIS A 49 11.26 -4.83 -12.21
C HIS A 49 10.16 -4.65 -11.15
N VAL A 50 8.94 -5.13 -11.35
CA VAL A 50 7.80 -4.75 -10.49
C VAL A 50 7.01 -5.93 -9.92
N ASP A 51 7.37 -7.15 -10.30
CA ASP A 51 6.68 -8.38 -9.89
C ASP A 51 7.69 -9.35 -9.24
N GLU A 52 7.57 -9.53 -7.93
CA GLU A 52 8.45 -10.43 -7.15
C GLU A 52 8.22 -11.91 -7.53
N GLU A 53 6.97 -12.33 -7.76
CA GLU A 53 6.64 -13.72 -8.11
C GLU A 53 7.17 -14.08 -9.51
N PHE A 54 7.10 -13.15 -10.46
CA PHE A 54 7.71 -13.32 -11.77
C PHE A 54 9.24 -13.31 -11.69
N ALA A 55 9.82 -12.41 -10.90
CA ALA A 55 11.27 -12.27 -10.79
C ALA A 55 11.96 -13.48 -10.13
N GLU A 56 11.28 -14.21 -9.23
CA GLU A 56 11.77 -15.48 -8.67
C GLU A 56 11.97 -16.55 -9.76
N GLY A 57 11.11 -16.57 -10.77
CA GLY A 57 11.15 -17.49 -11.91
C GLY A 57 12.07 -17.06 -13.07
N ASP A 58 12.55 -15.83 -13.07
CA ASP A 58 13.40 -15.26 -14.12
C ASP A 58 14.90 -15.46 -13.82
N ILE A 59 15.77 -15.29 -14.83
CA ILE A 59 17.23 -15.49 -14.81
C ILE A 59 17.91 -14.72 -13.66
N PHE A 60 17.28 -13.66 -13.18
CA PHE A 60 17.81 -12.80 -12.13
C PHE A 60 17.39 -13.20 -10.70
N HIS A 61 16.34 -14.03 -10.54
CA HIS A 61 15.82 -14.55 -9.27
C HIS A 61 15.51 -13.49 -8.19
N LYS A 62 15.44 -12.20 -8.58
CA LYS A 62 15.15 -11.05 -7.72
C LYS A 62 14.74 -9.85 -8.56
N VAL A 63 13.99 -8.92 -7.96
CA VAL A 63 13.66 -7.64 -8.58
C VAL A 63 14.95 -6.81 -8.79
N ILE A 64 15.17 -6.38 -10.05
CA ILE A 64 16.33 -5.58 -10.47
C ILE A 64 15.91 -4.17 -10.84
N ALA A 65 16.80 -3.18 -10.68
CA ALA A 65 16.57 -1.82 -11.17
C ALA A 65 16.45 -1.77 -12.69
N HIS A 66 15.64 -0.84 -13.17
CA HIS A 66 15.70 -0.36 -14.56
C HIS A 66 17.12 0.15 -14.83
N GLY A 67 17.78 -0.29 -15.91
CA GLY A 67 19.15 0.14 -16.22
C GLY A 67 19.29 1.68 -16.27
N MET A 68 18.25 2.36 -16.75
CA MET A 68 18.18 3.82 -16.81
C MET A 68 18.12 4.53 -15.45
N TRP A 69 17.86 3.83 -14.34
CA TRP A 69 18.04 4.37 -13.00
C TRP A 69 19.48 4.85 -12.78
N GLY A 70 20.48 4.08 -13.22
CA GLY A 70 21.88 4.50 -13.19
C GLY A 70 22.16 5.69 -14.11
N GLY A 71 21.50 5.75 -15.27
CA GLY A 71 21.54 6.92 -16.16
C GLY A 71 21.01 8.20 -15.49
N ALA A 72 19.92 8.09 -14.72
CA ALA A 72 19.38 9.21 -13.95
C ALA A 72 20.34 9.68 -12.84
N LEU A 73 21.06 8.75 -12.20
CA LEU A 73 22.11 9.09 -11.23
C LEU A 73 23.31 9.78 -11.89
N ILE A 74 23.75 9.34 -13.08
CA ILE A 74 24.79 10.03 -13.86
C ILE A 74 24.34 11.46 -14.18
N SER A 75 23.10 11.62 -14.63
CA SER A 75 22.51 12.95 -14.88
C SER A 75 22.54 13.84 -13.64
N ASN A 76 22.26 13.28 -12.45
CA ASN A 76 22.35 14.00 -11.18
C ASN A 76 23.78 14.51 -10.91
N VAL A 77 24.80 13.66 -11.06
CA VAL A 77 26.20 14.07 -10.86
C VAL A 77 26.60 15.19 -11.82
N LEU A 78 26.23 15.06 -13.10
CA LEU A 78 26.52 16.06 -14.13
C LEU A 78 25.84 17.40 -13.85
N GLY A 79 24.57 17.37 -13.45
CA GLY A 79 23.77 18.56 -13.22
C GLY A 79 24.01 19.25 -11.87
N THR A 80 24.57 18.55 -10.87
CA THR A 80 24.69 19.08 -9.50
C THR A 80 26.12 19.19 -8.97
N GLN A 81 27.08 18.43 -9.52
CA GLN A 81 28.45 18.38 -9.02
C GLN A 81 29.51 18.74 -10.07
N LEU A 82 29.58 18.00 -11.20
CA LEU A 82 30.61 18.19 -12.22
C LEU A 82 30.05 17.97 -13.63
N PRO A 83 29.92 19.02 -14.46
CA PRO A 83 30.28 20.42 -14.16
C PRO A 83 29.38 21.08 -13.12
N GLY A 84 28.16 20.58 -12.91
CA GLY A 84 27.20 21.11 -11.95
C GLY A 84 26.16 22.05 -12.58
N PRO A 85 25.52 22.92 -11.78
CA PRO A 85 24.46 23.81 -12.26
C PRO A 85 24.80 24.58 -13.55
N GLY A 86 23.88 24.57 -14.52
CA GLY A 86 24.06 25.21 -15.83
C GLY A 86 24.71 24.32 -16.89
N THR A 87 25.05 23.08 -16.56
CA THR A 87 25.48 22.07 -17.55
C THR A 87 24.37 21.79 -18.56
N ILE A 88 24.72 21.77 -19.85
CA ILE A 88 23.82 21.35 -20.93
C ILE A 88 24.22 19.95 -21.38
N TYR A 89 23.30 19.00 -21.23
CA TYR A 89 23.53 17.60 -21.55
C TYR A 89 23.27 17.34 -23.04
N LEU A 90 24.29 16.95 -23.82
CA LEU A 90 24.19 16.79 -25.27
C LEU A 90 23.97 15.34 -25.69
N GLU A 91 24.74 14.42 -25.11
CA GLU A 91 24.76 13.02 -25.54
C GLU A 91 25.09 12.13 -24.34
N GLN A 92 24.46 10.96 -24.28
CA GLN A 92 24.78 9.91 -23.33
C GLN A 92 24.77 8.55 -24.04
N SER A 93 25.83 7.77 -23.82
CA SER A 93 25.88 6.35 -24.18
C SER A 93 25.98 5.50 -22.91
N LEU A 94 25.31 4.36 -22.86
CA LEU A 94 25.32 3.45 -21.71
C LEU A 94 25.44 2.01 -22.19
N LYS A 95 26.27 1.23 -21.50
CA LYS A 95 26.38 -0.23 -21.58
C LYS A 95 26.00 -0.79 -20.22
N PHE A 96 24.96 -1.61 -20.20
CA PHE A 96 24.49 -2.30 -18.99
C PHE A 96 25.21 -3.64 -18.90
N LEU A 97 26.15 -3.76 -17.95
CA LEU A 97 27.03 -4.92 -17.83
C LEU A 97 26.47 -5.96 -16.87
N LYS A 98 25.83 -5.50 -15.79
CA LYS A 98 25.30 -6.35 -14.72
C LYS A 98 24.04 -5.73 -14.11
N PRO A 99 23.12 -6.56 -13.59
CA PRO A 99 21.96 -6.08 -12.87
C PRO A 99 22.35 -5.48 -11.52
N VAL A 100 21.50 -4.56 -11.03
CA VAL A 100 21.56 -3.99 -9.68
C VAL A 100 20.26 -4.38 -8.99
N GLY A 101 20.32 -5.08 -7.86
CA GLY A 101 19.16 -5.51 -7.09
C GLY A 101 18.85 -4.58 -5.92
N VAL A 102 17.64 -4.70 -5.36
CA VAL A 102 17.25 -3.95 -4.16
C VAL A 102 18.24 -4.23 -3.02
N GLY A 103 18.67 -3.17 -2.32
CA GLY A 103 19.68 -3.23 -1.27
C GLY A 103 21.12 -3.07 -1.77
N ASP A 104 21.39 -3.24 -3.07
CA ASP A 104 22.72 -3.03 -3.63
C ASP A 104 23.08 -1.54 -3.56
N THR A 105 24.34 -1.25 -3.18
CA THR A 105 24.88 0.11 -3.20
C THR A 105 25.70 0.32 -4.46
N VAL A 106 25.41 1.41 -5.17
CA VAL A 106 26.06 1.79 -6.41
C VAL A 106 26.85 3.09 -6.20
N VAL A 107 28.11 3.07 -6.61
CA VAL A 107 28.97 4.27 -6.71
C VAL A 107 28.99 4.71 -8.17
N VAL A 108 28.45 5.90 -8.42
CA VAL A 108 28.39 6.55 -9.73
C VAL A 108 29.51 7.57 -9.80
N ARG A 109 30.38 7.44 -10.80
CA ARG A 109 31.55 8.29 -11.00
C ARG A 109 31.55 8.83 -12.43
N VAL A 110 31.77 10.13 -12.57
CA VAL A 110 32.07 10.78 -13.85
C VAL A 110 33.49 11.34 -13.81
N GLU A 111 34.23 11.19 -14.90
CA GLU A 111 35.61 11.70 -15.04
C GLU A 111 35.80 12.37 -16.39
N VAL A 112 36.37 13.58 -16.39
CA VAL A 112 36.65 14.34 -17.62
C VAL A 112 37.80 13.70 -18.38
N THR A 113 37.52 13.17 -19.57
CA THR A 113 38.54 12.54 -20.43
C THR A 113 39.02 13.45 -21.54
N GLU A 114 38.20 14.43 -21.94
CA GLU A 114 38.51 15.34 -23.06
C GLU A 114 37.89 16.73 -22.84
N ARG A 115 38.56 17.76 -23.38
CA ARG A 115 38.10 19.16 -23.37
C ARG A 115 38.19 19.74 -24.78
N ASP A 116 37.08 20.27 -25.27
CA ASP A 116 37.01 21.08 -26.49
C ASP A 116 36.80 22.54 -26.08
N ALA A 117 37.88 23.32 -26.13
CA ALA A 117 37.90 24.72 -25.71
C ALA A 117 37.21 25.66 -26.70
N GLU A 118 37.07 25.29 -27.98
CA GLU A 118 36.36 26.14 -28.94
C GLU A 118 34.86 26.12 -28.71
N ARG A 119 34.34 24.96 -28.27
CA ARG A 119 32.90 24.76 -28.05
C ARG A 119 32.50 24.67 -26.58
N HIS A 120 33.46 24.80 -25.67
CA HIS A 120 33.29 24.67 -24.22
C HIS A 120 32.64 23.33 -23.84
N ARG A 121 33.03 22.27 -24.55
CA ARG A 121 32.48 20.92 -24.39
C ARG A 121 33.43 20.04 -23.61
N LEU A 122 32.84 19.13 -22.83
CA LEU A 122 33.54 18.09 -22.10
C LEU A 122 33.04 16.73 -22.54
N THR A 123 33.96 15.80 -22.73
CA THR A 123 33.67 14.37 -22.80
C THR A 123 34.00 13.77 -21.44
N LEU A 124 33.04 13.07 -20.83
CA LEU A 124 33.21 12.43 -19.53
C LEU A 124 32.97 10.92 -19.63
N ALA A 125 33.92 10.13 -19.12
CA ALA A 125 33.71 8.72 -18.85
C ALA A 125 32.75 8.59 -17.66
N CYS A 126 31.72 7.78 -17.82
CA CYS A 126 30.70 7.51 -16.80
C CYS A 126 30.79 6.05 -16.38
N THR A 127 30.90 5.81 -15.08
CA THR A 127 30.97 4.46 -14.53
C THR A 127 30.05 4.33 -13.32
N CYS A 128 29.33 3.23 -13.24
CA CYS A 128 28.60 2.81 -12.04
C CYS A 128 29.21 1.50 -11.58
N THR A 129 29.57 1.41 -10.30
CA THR A 129 30.14 0.20 -9.69
C THR A 129 29.29 -0.26 -8.52
N ASN A 130 29.23 -1.57 -8.27
CA ASN A 130 28.53 -2.12 -7.11
C ASN A 130 29.40 -2.08 -5.84
N GLY A 131 28.88 -2.57 -4.71
CA GLY A 131 29.61 -2.64 -3.44
C GLY A 131 30.92 -3.44 -3.46
N ASP A 132 31.12 -4.33 -4.44
CA ASP A 132 32.38 -5.06 -4.66
C ASP A 132 33.38 -4.28 -5.54
N GLY A 133 33.04 -3.07 -5.99
CA GLY A 133 33.82 -2.29 -6.95
C GLY A 133 33.76 -2.80 -8.40
N LYS A 134 32.84 -3.73 -8.71
CA LYS A 134 32.68 -4.27 -10.08
C LYS A 134 31.81 -3.32 -10.90
N PRO A 135 32.15 -3.05 -12.18
CA PRO A 135 31.34 -2.20 -13.03
C PRO A 135 30.00 -2.87 -13.36
N VAL A 136 28.93 -2.10 -13.19
CA VAL A 136 27.55 -2.48 -13.53
C VAL A 136 27.04 -1.70 -14.74
N ILE A 137 27.48 -0.44 -14.90
CA ILE A 137 27.17 0.40 -16.05
C ILE A 137 28.43 1.17 -16.45
N GLU A 138 28.69 1.25 -17.75
CA GLU A 138 29.74 2.07 -18.33
C GLU A 138 29.18 2.93 -19.46
N GLY A 139 29.76 4.11 -19.68
CA GLY A 139 29.23 5.03 -20.67
C GLY A 139 30.10 6.25 -20.89
N ILE A 140 29.65 7.09 -21.81
CA ILE A 140 30.27 8.38 -22.11
C ILE A 140 29.17 9.43 -22.16
N ALA A 141 29.37 10.53 -21.44
CA ALA A 141 28.57 11.74 -21.51
C ALA A 141 29.31 12.80 -22.33
N LYS A 142 28.58 13.55 -23.15
CA LYS A 142 29.07 14.82 -23.70
C LYS A 142 28.18 15.95 -23.19
N VAL A 143 28.81 16.99 -22.67
CA VAL A 143 28.12 18.14 -22.10
C VAL A 143 28.77 19.45 -22.53
N ILE A 144 28.01 20.54 -22.49
CA ILE A 144 28.55 21.90 -22.48
C ILE A 144 28.68 22.32 -21.03
N ALA A 145 29.89 22.69 -20.61
CA ALA A 145 30.12 23.22 -19.28
C ALA A 145 29.71 24.70 -19.21
N PRO A 146 29.24 25.17 -18.05
CA PRO A 146 28.86 26.57 -17.88
C PRO A 146 30.07 27.51 -17.94
N ASP A 147 29.89 28.73 -18.47
CA ASP A 147 30.96 29.74 -18.53
C ASP A 147 31.09 30.56 -17.24
N ARG A 148 30.01 30.58 -16.44
CA ARG A 148 29.89 31.42 -15.26
C ARG A 148 29.63 30.57 -14.04
N LYS A 149 30.16 31.05 -12.91
CA LYS A 149 29.89 30.46 -11.61
C LYS A 149 28.40 30.60 -11.27
N ILE A 150 27.75 29.49 -11.00
CA ILE A 150 26.35 29.41 -10.57
C ILE A 150 26.35 28.73 -9.21
N ARG A 151 25.84 29.45 -8.21
CA ARG A 151 25.60 28.95 -6.86
C ARG A 151 24.16 29.22 -6.47
N ARG A 152 23.41 28.17 -6.11
CA ARG A 152 22.00 28.27 -5.73
C ARG A 152 21.72 27.49 -4.44
N PRO A 153 20.78 27.95 -3.60
CA PRO A 153 20.29 27.15 -2.48
C PRO A 153 19.77 25.81 -2.99
N ARG A 154 20.05 24.72 -2.27
CA ARG A 154 19.48 23.41 -2.60
C ARG A 154 17.98 23.44 -2.31
N MET A 155 17.16 23.13 -3.31
CA MET A 155 15.71 23.07 -3.12
C MET A 155 15.34 21.82 -2.32
N THR A 156 14.43 22.01 -1.36
CA THR A 156 13.76 20.90 -0.69
C THR A 156 12.82 20.24 -1.68
N MET A 157 12.98 18.94 -1.89
CA MET A 157 12.09 18.16 -2.74
C MET A 157 10.81 17.81 -1.96
N PRO A 158 9.66 17.68 -2.63
CA PRO A 158 8.47 17.14 -1.99
C PRO A 158 8.70 15.69 -1.55
N ASP A 159 8.04 15.28 -0.47
CA ASP A 159 7.98 13.87 -0.08
C ASP A 159 7.16 13.08 -1.11
N LEU A 160 7.72 11.97 -1.60
CA LEU A 160 7.01 11.05 -2.49
C LEU A 160 6.36 9.94 -1.64
N VAL A 161 5.03 9.91 -1.59
CA VAL A 161 4.27 8.84 -0.94
C VAL A 161 3.65 7.95 -2.01
N LEU A 162 4.13 6.71 -2.09
CA LEU A 162 3.57 5.68 -2.95
C LEU A 162 2.53 4.88 -2.16
N HIS A 163 1.27 4.90 -2.59
CA HIS A 163 0.20 4.10 -2.01
C HIS A 163 -0.22 3.00 -2.98
N LYS A 164 -0.20 1.75 -2.53
CA LYS A 164 -0.75 0.59 -3.24
C LYS A 164 -2.14 0.34 -2.67
N HIS A 165 -3.18 0.69 -3.44
CA HIS A 165 -4.57 0.54 -3.01
C HIS A 165 -4.87 -0.89 -2.55
N GLY A 166 -5.44 -1.04 -1.35
CA GLY A 166 -5.86 -2.32 -0.81
C GLY A 166 -4.74 -3.13 -0.18
N LYS A 167 -3.50 -2.63 -0.11
CA LYS A 167 -2.38 -3.35 0.53
C LYS A 167 -2.73 -3.74 1.96
N ALA A 168 -3.27 -2.82 2.74
CA ALA A 168 -3.66 -3.06 4.13
C ALA A 168 -4.77 -4.13 4.24
N HIS A 169 -5.72 -4.15 3.31
CA HIS A 169 -6.76 -5.18 3.27
C HIS A 169 -6.20 -6.53 2.81
N GLY A 170 -5.27 -6.55 1.85
CA GLY A 170 -4.56 -7.75 1.40
C GLY A 170 -3.77 -8.42 2.53
N GLU A 171 -3.01 -7.64 3.31
CA GLU A 171 -2.30 -8.14 4.50
C GLU A 171 -3.28 -8.73 5.54
N MET A 172 -4.45 -8.12 5.71
CA MET A 172 -5.48 -8.64 6.62
C MET A 172 -6.10 -9.94 6.11
N LEU A 173 -6.40 -10.03 4.82
CA LEU A 173 -6.92 -11.24 4.18
C LEU A 173 -5.92 -12.40 4.28
N ALA A 174 -4.64 -12.15 3.97
CA ALA A 174 -3.59 -13.17 4.08
C ALA A 174 -3.48 -13.73 5.52
N ARG A 175 -3.61 -12.86 6.52
CA ARG A 175 -3.63 -13.29 7.94
C ARG A 175 -4.89 -14.07 8.30
N ALA A 176 -6.05 -13.69 7.77
CA ALA A 176 -7.29 -14.41 8.00
C ALA A 176 -7.27 -15.82 7.39
N GLN A 177 -6.69 -15.99 6.20
CA GLN A 177 -6.52 -17.28 5.53
C GLN A 177 -5.63 -18.27 6.30
N ALA A 178 -4.73 -17.77 7.15
CA ALA A 178 -3.91 -18.61 8.02
C ALA A 178 -4.67 -19.15 9.25
N LEU A 179 -5.90 -18.69 9.49
CA LEU A 179 -6.75 -19.14 10.60
C LEU A 179 -7.75 -20.22 10.14
N ALA A 180 -8.30 -20.96 11.10
CA ALA A 180 -9.35 -21.92 10.81
C ALA A 180 -10.61 -21.20 10.29
N PRO A 181 -11.26 -21.70 9.21
CA PRO A 181 -12.48 -21.10 8.68
C PRO A 181 -13.57 -21.01 9.75
N THR A 182 -14.24 -19.85 9.84
CA THR A 182 -15.27 -19.61 10.87
C THR A 182 -16.66 -20.03 10.36
N ALA A 183 -17.36 -20.90 11.11
CA ALA A 183 -18.76 -21.22 10.83
C ALA A 183 -19.63 -19.94 10.93
N THR A 184 -20.21 -19.51 9.82
CA THR A 184 -20.85 -18.19 9.70
C THR A 184 -22.28 -18.36 9.19
N ALA A 185 -23.26 -17.90 9.97
CA ALA A 185 -24.65 -17.88 9.54
C ALA A 185 -24.88 -16.68 8.61
N VAL A 186 -25.09 -16.96 7.32
CA VAL A 186 -25.36 -15.97 6.29
C VAL A 186 -26.88 -15.73 6.26
N VAL A 187 -27.28 -14.55 6.69
CA VAL A 187 -28.69 -14.19 6.94
C VAL A 187 -29.34 -13.69 5.67
N HIS A 188 -30.35 -14.41 5.20
CA HIS A 188 -31.16 -14.10 4.02
C HIS A 188 -30.35 -13.79 2.74
N PRO A 189 -29.47 -14.69 2.26
CA PRO A 189 -28.68 -14.47 1.04
C PRO A 189 -29.53 -14.70 -0.22
N CYS A 190 -30.58 -13.90 -0.38
CA CYS A 190 -31.58 -14.03 -1.45
C CYS A 190 -31.36 -13.03 -2.60
N ASP A 191 -30.14 -12.54 -2.76
CA ASP A 191 -29.66 -11.80 -3.93
C ASP A 191 -28.26 -12.30 -4.32
N LYS A 192 -27.81 -11.95 -5.55
CA LYS A 192 -26.50 -12.37 -6.05
C LYS A 192 -25.36 -11.91 -5.13
N ALA A 193 -25.34 -10.62 -4.78
CA ALA A 193 -24.20 -10.00 -4.10
C ALA A 193 -23.93 -10.62 -2.72
N SER A 194 -24.99 -10.88 -1.94
CA SER A 194 -24.86 -11.49 -0.61
C SER A 194 -24.46 -12.96 -0.67
N LEU A 195 -24.99 -13.72 -1.62
CA LEU A 195 -24.62 -15.13 -1.79
C LEU A 195 -23.20 -15.26 -2.33
N GLU A 196 -22.87 -14.56 -3.41
CA GLU A 196 -21.55 -14.56 -4.05
C GLU A 196 -20.44 -14.16 -3.06
N GLY A 197 -20.65 -13.11 -2.26
CA GLY A 197 -19.68 -12.68 -1.26
C GLY A 197 -19.38 -13.76 -0.20
N ALA A 198 -20.39 -14.50 0.25
CA ALA A 198 -20.20 -15.61 1.19
C ALA A 198 -19.46 -16.79 0.55
N LEU A 199 -19.74 -17.09 -0.72
CA LEU A 199 -19.07 -18.17 -1.46
C LEU A 199 -17.62 -17.83 -1.78
N GLN A 200 -17.32 -16.59 -2.18
CA GLN A 200 -15.94 -16.14 -2.37
C GLN A 200 -15.15 -16.26 -1.06
N ALA A 201 -15.73 -15.88 0.07
CA ALA A 201 -15.09 -16.04 1.38
C ALA A 201 -14.89 -17.52 1.77
N ARG A 202 -15.80 -18.41 1.39
CA ARG A 202 -15.65 -19.87 1.53
C ARG A 202 -14.50 -20.39 0.67
N ASP A 203 -14.44 -19.99 -0.60
CA ASP A 203 -13.46 -20.48 -1.56
C ASP A 203 -12.03 -20.04 -1.20
N LEU A 204 -11.91 -18.90 -0.49
CA LEU A 204 -10.68 -18.45 0.15
C LEU A 204 -10.39 -19.10 1.51
N GLY A 205 -11.22 -20.05 1.96
CA GLY A 205 -11.04 -20.75 3.24
C GLY A 205 -11.26 -19.89 4.49
N MET A 206 -11.95 -18.75 4.39
CA MET A 206 -12.13 -17.83 5.53
C MET A 206 -13.35 -18.16 6.39
N LEU A 207 -14.40 -18.72 5.79
CA LEU A 207 -15.62 -19.10 6.51
C LEU A 207 -16.25 -20.38 5.99
N VAL A 208 -17.06 -21.03 6.85
CA VAL A 208 -17.97 -22.11 6.48
C VAL A 208 -19.40 -21.55 6.50
N PRO A 209 -20.03 -21.30 5.33
CA PRO A 209 -21.35 -20.69 5.29
C PRO A 209 -22.44 -21.66 5.76
N ILE A 210 -23.33 -21.19 6.63
CA ILE A 210 -24.65 -21.77 6.89
C ILE A 210 -25.68 -20.78 6.33
N LEU A 211 -26.39 -21.17 5.27
CA LEU A 211 -27.30 -20.27 4.57
C LEU A 211 -28.67 -20.28 5.25
N VAL A 212 -29.09 -19.15 5.81
CA VAL A 212 -30.34 -19.05 6.57
C VAL A 212 -31.34 -18.18 5.82
N GLY A 213 -32.44 -18.74 5.32
CA GLY A 213 -33.39 -17.98 4.50
C GLY A 213 -34.37 -18.89 3.76
N PRO A 214 -35.29 -18.32 2.94
CA PRO A 214 -36.17 -19.11 2.09
C PRO A 214 -35.37 -19.97 1.11
N ALA A 215 -35.34 -21.28 1.34
CA ALA A 215 -34.44 -22.20 0.65
C ALA A 215 -34.71 -22.24 -0.86
N ALA A 216 -35.97 -22.09 -1.28
CA ALA A 216 -36.34 -21.96 -2.68
C ALA A 216 -35.67 -20.74 -3.33
N ARG A 217 -35.72 -19.57 -2.69
CA ARG A 217 -35.14 -18.33 -3.22
C ARG A 217 -33.62 -18.41 -3.30
N ILE A 218 -32.96 -18.95 -2.27
CA ILE A 218 -31.50 -19.14 -2.25
C ILE A 218 -31.08 -20.04 -3.42
N ARG A 219 -31.77 -21.17 -3.63
CA ARG A 219 -31.48 -22.08 -4.75
C ARG A 219 -31.73 -21.43 -6.11
N THR A 220 -32.79 -20.64 -6.27
CA THR A 220 -33.06 -19.88 -7.50
C THR A 220 -31.93 -18.91 -7.81
N VAL A 221 -31.50 -18.09 -6.83
CA VAL A 221 -30.40 -17.15 -7.01
C VAL A 221 -29.11 -17.88 -7.37
N ALA A 222 -28.82 -19.00 -6.71
CA ALA A 222 -27.66 -19.81 -7.02
C ALA A 222 -27.67 -20.33 -8.47
N GLN A 223 -28.81 -20.88 -8.91
CA GLN A 223 -28.97 -21.40 -10.27
C GLN A 223 -28.89 -20.31 -11.34
N GLU A 224 -29.54 -19.18 -11.13
CA GLU A 224 -29.56 -18.06 -12.09
C GLU A 224 -28.17 -17.42 -12.28
N ASN A 225 -27.28 -17.56 -11.30
CA ASN A 225 -25.97 -16.92 -11.28
C ASN A 225 -24.79 -17.92 -11.35
N ASP A 226 -25.07 -19.20 -11.60
CA ASP A 226 -24.06 -20.27 -11.67
C ASP A 226 -23.17 -20.37 -10.41
N LEU A 227 -23.80 -20.22 -9.23
CA LEU A 227 -23.12 -20.25 -7.94
C LEU A 227 -23.25 -21.65 -7.30
N ASP A 228 -22.11 -22.30 -7.04
CA ASP A 228 -22.11 -23.64 -6.41
C ASP A 228 -22.37 -23.56 -4.90
N ILE A 229 -23.54 -24.01 -4.50
CA ILE A 229 -23.97 -24.16 -3.09
C ILE A 229 -24.02 -25.62 -2.64
N THR A 230 -23.45 -26.54 -3.41
CA THR A 230 -23.46 -27.98 -3.10
C THR A 230 -22.76 -28.26 -1.78
N GLY A 231 -23.37 -29.07 -0.92
CA GLY A 231 -22.82 -29.43 0.37
C GLY A 231 -22.93 -28.35 1.46
N LEU A 232 -23.48 -27.17 1.15
CA LEU A 232 -23.77 -26.15 2.16
C LEU A 232 -25.05 -26.46 2.93
N GLU A 233 -25.02 -26.20 4.23
CA GLU A 233 -26.21 -26.27 5.07
C GLU A 233 -27.17 -25.12 4.73
N ILE A 234 -28.45 -25.44 4.56
CA ILE A 234 -29.52 -24.46 4.33
C ILE A 234 -30.57 -24.62 5.41
N VAL A 235 -30.72 -23.60 6.25
CA VAL A 235 -31.80 -23.49 7.24
C VAL A 235 -32.96 -22.76 6.59
N ASP A 236 -33.97 -23.54 6.18
CA ASP A 236 -35.15 -23.02 5.50
C ASP A 236 -36.01 -22.18 6.47
N THR A 237 -36.33 -20.95 6.07
CA THR A 237 -37.15 -20.03 6.84
C THR A 237 -38.12 -19.28 5.91
N PRO A 238 -39.32 -18.88 6.38
CA PRO A 238 -40.34 -18.33 5.48
C PRO A 238 -40.02 -16.93 4.95
N HIS A 239 -39.30 -16.10 5.71
CA HIS A 239 -39.02 -14.70 5.36
C HIS A 239 -37.79 -14.16 6.12
N SER A 240 -37.39 -12.91 5.85
CA SER A 240 -36.19 -12.25 6.37
C SER A 240 -36.13 -12.15 7.89
N HIS A 241 -37.22 -11.80 8.57
CA HIS A 241 -37.24 -11.75 10.04
C HIS A 241 -36.99 -13.12 10.67
N ALA A 242 -37.66 -14.17 10.18
CA ALA A 242 -37.45 -15.54 10.65
C ALA A 242 -36.02 -16.04 10.36
N ALA A 243 -35.43 -15.60 9.23
CA ALA A 243 -34.03 -15.87 8.93
C ALA A 243 -33.08 -15.23 9.94
N ALA A 244 -33.34 -13.98 10.34
CA ALA A 244 -32.54 -13.28 11.34
C ALA A 244 -32.62 -13.96 12.72
N GLU A 245 -33.82 -14.34 13.16
CA GLU A 245 -34.04 -15.07 14.42
C GLU A 245 -33.33 -16.43 14.41
N ALA A 246 -33.51 -17.21 13.35
CA ALA A 246 -32.86 -18.52 13.21
C ALA A 246 -31.32 -18.41 13.17
N ALA A 247 -30.78 -17.40 12.49
CA ALA A 247 -29.33 -17.18 12.44
C ALA A 247 -28.76 -16.79 13.81
N VAL A 248 -29.47 -15.94 14.56
CA VAL A 248 -29.12 -15.60 15.95
C VAL A 248 -29.13 -16.84 16.83
N ASP A 249 -30.12 -17.71 16.67
CA ASP A 249 -30.23 -18.97 17.41
C ASP A 249 -29.06 -19.92 17.12
N LEU A 250 -28.61 -20.02 15.86
CA LEU A 250 -27.41 -20.79 15.50
C LEU A 250 -26.16 -20.27 16.22
N VAL A 251 -25.99 -18.94 16.30
CA VAL A 251 -24.85 -18.35 17.00
C VAL A 251 -24.96 -18.57 18.51
N ARG A 252 -26.15 -18.39 19.09
CA ARG A 252 -26.40 -18.58 20.53
C ARG A 252 -26.14 -20.02 20.97
N THR A 253 -26.48 -20.99 20.13
CA THR A 253 -26.26 -22.43 20.40
C THR A 253 -24.84 -22.91 20.07
N GLY A 254 -24.02 -22.05 19.45
CA GLY A 254 -22.64 -22.34 19.08
C GLY A 254 -22.49 -23.12 17.77
N ALA A 255 -23.59 -23.39 17.05
CA ALA A 255 -23.57 -23.99 15.71
C ALA A 255 -22.94 -23.04 14.67
N ALA A 256 -23.13 -21.73 14.84
CA ALA A 256 -22.40 -20.68 14.15
C ALA A 256 -21.57 -19.86 15.15
N ARG A 257 -20.54 -19.17 14.67
CA ARG A 257 -19.66 -18.29 15.46
C ARG A 257 -19.74 -16.83 15.03
N ALA A 258 -20.28 -16.56 13.85
CA ALA A 258 -20.48 -15.22 13.31
C ALA A 258 -21.80 -15.11 12.54
N LEU A 259 -22.28 -13.88 12.40
CA LEU A 259 -23.39 -13.51 11.52
C LEU A 259 -22.86 -12.74 10.31
N MET A 260 -23.39 -13.02 9.13
CA MET A 260 -23.15 -12.24 7.92
C MET A 260 -24.48 -11.80 7.33
N LYS A 261 -24.71 -10.49 7.27
CA LYS A 261 -25.94 -9.90 6.75
C LYS A 261 -26.03 -10.06 5.23
N GLY A 262 -27.17 -10.55 4.73
CA GLY A 262 -27.45 -10.68 3.31
C GLY A 262 -28.48 -9.67 2.79
N ALA A 263 -29.42 -10.15 1.97
CA ALA A 263 -30.41 -9.36 1.20
C ALA A 263 -31.62 -8.92 2.04
N LEU A 264 -31.39 -8.32 3.22
CA LEU A 264 -32.42 -7.78 4.10
C LEU A 264 -32.00 -6.42 4.66
N HIS A 265 -32.90 -5.72 5.35
CA HIS A 265 -32.53 -4.43 5.94
C HIS A 265 -31.77 -4.63 7.27
N THR A 266 -30.87 -3.70 7.61
CA THR A 266 -29.98 -3.85 8.78
C THR A 266 -30.77 -3.88 10.09
N ASP A 267 -31.89 -3.16 10.17
CA ASP A 267 -32.78 -3.16 11.35
C ASP A 267 -33.41 -4.54 11.61
N GLU A 268 -33.71 -5.33 10.58
CA GLU A 268 -34.25 -6.69 10.73
C GLU A 268 -33.23 -7.61 11.43
N VAL A 269 -31.97 -7.59 10.99
CA VAL A 269 -30.88 -8.34 11.64
C VAL A 269 -30.65 -7.81 13.05
N MET A 270 -30.52 -6.49 13.20
CA MET A 270 -30.19 -5.87 14.47
C MET A 270 -31.30 -6.06 15.51
N SER A 271 -32.57 -6.07 15.11
CA SER A 271 -33.70 -6.32 16.02
C SER A 271 -33.61 -7.71 16.67
N ALA A 272 -33.26 -8.75 15.89
CA ALA A 272 -33.04 -10.09 16.42
C ALA A 272 -31.79 -10.14 17.33
N VAL A 273 -30.68 -9.55 16.87
CA VAL A 273 -29.40 -9.52 17.59
C VAL A 273 -29.50 -8.79 18.95
N VAL A 274 -30.21 -7.66 19.01
CA VAL A 274 -30.34 -6.84 20.23
C VAL A 274 -31.54 -7.21 21.10
N SER A 275 -32.26 -8.29 20.76
CA SER A 275 -33.37 -8.79 21.55
C SER A 275 -32.93 -9.12 22.98
N LYS A 276 -33.74 -8.74 23.97
CA LYS A 276 -33.51 -9.09 25.38
C LYS A 276 -33.69 -10.58 25.64
N ILE A 277 -34.55 -11.23 24.87
CA ILE A 277 -34.88 -12.64 25.00
C ILE A 277 -34.35 -13.33 23.75
N GLY A 278 -33.32 -14.15 23.93
CA GLY A 278 -32.74 -14.93 22.84
C GLY A 278 -31.79 -14.18 21.90
N GLY A 279 -31.52 -12.89 22.10
CA GLY A 279 -30.53 -12.15 21.31
C GLY A 279 -29.07 -12.50 21.67
N LEU A 280 -28.13 -11.74 21.10
CA LEU A 280 -26.67 -11.86 21.30
C LEU A 280 -26.09 -10.70 22.12
N ARG A 281 -26.91 -10.08 22.96
CA ARG A 281 -26.48 -8.95 23.79
C ARG A 281 -25.42 -9.40 24.79
N THR A 282 -24.50 -8.50 25.07
CA THR A 282 -23.56 -8.60 26.19
C THR A 282 -23.84 -7.47 27.19
N GLU A 283 -23.00 -7.38 28.23
CA GLU A 283 -22.99 -6.23 29.16
C GLU A 283 -22.59 -4.91 28.47
N ARG A 284 -21.91 -4.97 27.32
CA ARG A 284 -21.44 -3.79 26.58
C ARG A 284 -22.40 -3.38 25.46
N ARG A 285 -22.44 -2.08 25.17
CA ARG A 285 -23.09 -1.53 23.98
C ARG A 285 -22.40 -2.05 22.71
N MET A 286 -23.21 -2.52 21.77
CA MET A 286 -22.76 -2.85 20.41
C MET A 286 -22.37 -1.58 19.65
N SER A 287 -21.32 -1.68 18.82
CA SER A 287 -20.84 -0.57 18.03
C SER A 287 -20.43 -1.01 16.62
N HIS A 288 -20.42 -0.05 15.69
CA HIS A 288 -19.93 -0.25 14.33
C HIS A 288 -18.50 0.27 14.17
N VAL A 289 -17.69 -0.42 13.38
CA VAL A 289 -16.30 -0.03 13.11
C VAL A 289 -15.99 -0.05 11.62
N TYR A 290 -15.50 1.06 11.08
CA TYR A 290 -14.84 1.09 9.78
C TYR A 290 -13.35 0.82 9.95
N VAL A 291 -12.79 -0.08 9.12
CA VAL A 291 -11.35 -0.29 8.99
C VAL A 291 -10.91 0.14 7.60
N MET A 292 -10.27 1.30 7.53
CA MET A 292 -10.02 2.03 6.29
C MET A 292 -8.55 1.94 5.88
N ASP A 293 -8.31 1.66 4.60
CA ASP A 293 -7.02 1.88 3.93
C ASP A 293 -7.04 3.29 3.31
N VAL A 294 -6.30 4.22 3.92
CA VAL A 294 -6.33 5.65 3.54
C VAL A 294 -5.05 5.99 2.78
N PRO A 295 -5.12 6.51 1.54
CA PRO A 295 -3.95 6.71 0.70
C PRO A 295 -2.81 7.52 1.33
N THR A 296 -3.16 8.52 2.14
CA THR A 296 -2.21 9.45 2.77
C THR A 296 -1.86 9.06 4.20
N TYR A 297 -2.30 7.88 4.67
CA TYR A 297 -2.04 7.42 6.03
C TYR A 297 -1.27 6.09 6.01
N PRO A 298 -0.18 5.95 6.77
CA PRO A 298 0.76 4.83 6.59
C PRO A 298 0.28 3.48 7.15
N LYS A 299 -0.95 3.40 7.69
CA LYS A 299 -1.50 2.23 8.37
C LYS A 299 -3.03 2.23 8.32
N PRO A 300 -3.73 1.12 8.61
CA PRO A 300 -5.18 1.10 8.70
C PRO A 300 -5.68 2.13 9.72
N LEU A 301 -6.71 2.89 9.33
CA LEU A 301 -7.41 3.82 10.23
C LEU A 301 -8.73 3.20 10.67
N ILE A 302 -8.96 3.15 11.98
CA ILE A 302 -10.17 2.61 12.59
C ILE A 302 -11.07 3.78 13.03
N ILE A 303 -12.32 3.80 12.55
CA ILE A 303 -13.32 4.83 12.92
C ILE A 303 -14.55 4.15 13.51
N THR A 304 -14.96 4.59 14.69
CA THR A 304 -16.15 4.09 15.41
C THR A 304 -16.78 5.22 16.24
N ASP A 305 -18.10 5.31 16.44
CA ASP A 305 -19.19 4.57 15.77
C ASP A 305 -19.79 5.47 14.67
N ALA A 306 -19.93 4.93 13.46
CA ALA A 306 -20.40 5.68 12.30
C ALA A 306 -21.76 5.22 11.76
N ALA A 307 -22.43 4.25 12.41
CA ALA A 307 -23.63 3.64 11.85
C ALA A 307 -24.72 3.26 12.86
N ILE A 308 -24.37 2.91 14.10
CA ILE A 308 -25.33 2.34 15.08
C ILE A 308 -25.72 3.36 16.16
N ASN A 309 -24.73 4.00 16.78
CA ASN A 309 -24.98 4.88 17.93
C ASN A 309 -25.03 6.36 17.50
N ILE A 310 -26.25 6.92 17.45
CA ILE A 310 -26.51 8.29 16.94
C ILE A 310 -25.92 9.38 17.84
N ALA A 311 -26.14 9.29 19.16
CA ALA A 311 -25.68 10.27 20.15
C ALA A 311 -25.25 9.57 21.44
N PRO A 312 -24.08 8.89 21.44
CA PRO A 312 -23.64 8.10 22.58
C PRO A 312 -23.25 8.99 23.76
N ASP A 313 -23.72 8.63 24.95
CA ASP A 313 -23.27 9.21 26.21
C ASP A 313 -21.87 8.70 26.61
N LEU A 314 -21.37 9.10 27.78
CA LEU A 314 -20.02 8.77 28.22
C LEU A 314 -19.80 7.26 28.42
N GLU A 315 -20.77 6.58 29.05
CA GLU A 315 -20.69 5.14 29.28
C GLU A 315 -20.73 4.38 27.95
N THR A 316 -21.64 4.79 27.05
CA THR A 316 -21.72 4.22 25.70
C THR A 316 -20.44 4.45 24.91
N LYS A 317 -19.82 5.63 24.99
CA LYS A 317 -18.53 5.91 24.34
C LYS A 317 -17.42 5.01 24.89
N THR A 318 -17.45 4.68 26.18
CA THR A 318 -16.48 3.77 26.81
C THR A 318 -16.58 2.38 26.19
N ASP A 319 -17.79 1.86 26.02
CA ASP A 319 -18.02 0.57 25.35
C ASP A 319 -17.60 0.60 23.87
N ILE A 320 -17.97 1.65 23.14
CA ILE A 320 -17.58 1.85 21.73
C ILE A 320 -16.06 1.79 21.57
N ILE A 321 -15.34 2.53 22.42
CA ILE A 321 -13.87 2.57 22.40
C ILE A 321 -13.30 1.19 22.72
N GLN A 322 -13.81 0.52 23.75
CA GLN A 322 -13.30 -0.79 24.14
C GLN A 322 -13.51 -1.84 23.05
N ASN A 323 -14.66 -1.85 22.38
CA ASN A 323 -14.93 -2.75 21.25
C ASN A 323 -13.93 -2.51 20.10
N ALA A 324 -13.61 -1.24 19.78
CA ALA A 324 -12.63 -0.92 18.75
C ALA A 324 -11.19 -1.28 19.15
N ILE A 325 -10.82 -1.16 20.43
CA ILE A 325 -9.53 -1.64 20.95
C ILE A 325 -9.43 -3.16 20.79
N ASP A 326 -10.48 -3.89 21.18
CA ASP A 326 -10.52 -5.35 21.11
C ASP A 326 -10.44 -5.83 19.65
N LEU A 327 -11.15 -5.16 18.73
CA LEU A 327 -11.04 -5.42 17.29
C LEU A 327 -9.62 -5.11 16.76
N ALA A 328 -9.05 -3.96 17.11
CA ALA A 328 -7.71 -3.56 16.66
C ALA A 328 -6.66 -4.61 17.05
N ARG A 329 -6.74 -5.13 18.27
CA ARG A 329 -5.90 -6.23 18.74
C ARG A 329 -6.15 -7.52 17.98
N ALA A 330 -7.41 -7.90 17.76
CA ALA A 330 -7.76 -9.08 16.98
C ALA A 330 -7.18 -9.03 15.55
N ILE A 331 -7.13 -7.84 14.94
CA ILE A 331 -6.52 -7.62 13.62
C ILE A 331 -5.03 -7.25 13.70
N GLY A 332 -4.34 -7.57 14.81
CA GLY A 332 -2.86 -7.53 14.95
C GLY A 332 -2.23 -6.20 15.34
N ASN A 333 -3.00 -5.27 15.90
CA ASN A 333 -2.46 -4.07 16.53
C ASN A 333 -2.48 -4.21 18.05
N ASP A 334 -1.37 -4.68 18.64
CA ASP A 334 -1.28 -4.97 20.08
C ASP A 334 -1.46 -3.73 20.97
N LEU A 335 -0.99 -2.58 20.49
CA LEU A 335 -1.00 -1.30 21.20
C LEU A 335 -1.78 -0.23 20.40
N PRO A 336 -3.11 -0.35 20.29
CA PRO A 336 -3.92 0.61 19.57
C PRO A 336 -3.89 1.97 20.25
N LYS A 337 -3.62 3.01 19.46
CA LYS A 337 -3.67 4.41 19.89
C LYS A 337 -5.06 4.95 19.60
N VAL A 338 -5.78 5.31 20.65
CA VAL A 338 -7.15 5.84 20.53
C VAL A 338 -7.13 7.36 20.65
N ALA A 339 -7.81 8.04 19.73
CA ALA A 339 -8.07 9.47 19.81
C ALA A 339 -9.58 9.69 19.91
N ILE A 340 -10.01 10.51 20.86
CA ILE A 340 -11.41 10.94 21.00
C ILE A 340 -11.57 12.22 20.18
N LEU A 341 -12.33 12.15 19.10
CA LEU A 341 -12.48 13.28 18.19
C LEU A 341 -13.37 14.37 18.79
N SER A 342 -12.89 15.60 18.77
CA SER A 342 -13.58 16.82 19.20
C SER A 342 -13.12 17.97 18.31
N ALA A 343 -13.92 19.03 18.22
CA ALA A 343 -13.53 20.26 17.53
C ALA A 343 -12.46 21.07 18.28
N VAL A 344 -12.23 20.73 19.56
CA VAL A 344 -11.24 21.36 20.44
C VAL A 344 -10.50 20.30 21.24
N GLU A 345 -9.24 20.59 21.57
CA GLU A 345 -8.35 19.69 22.31
C GLU A 345 -8.50 19.84 23.83
N THR A 346 -9.26 20.83 24.29
CA THR A 346 -9.49 21.15 25.71
C THR A 346 -10.93 20.87 26.13
N VAL A 347 -11.13 20.49 27.38
CA VAL A 347 -12.46 20.29 27.96
C VAL A 347 -13.06 21.65 28.31
N ASN A 348 -14.18 22.00 27.67
CA ASN A 348 -14.96 23.18 27.99
C ASN A 348 -16.21 22.77 28.77
N ALA A 349 -16.52 23.50 29.84
CA ALA A 349 -17.64 23.24 30.74
C ALA A 349 -18.95 23.86 30.26
#